data_AF-A0A2I8A4R1-F1
#
_entry.id   AF-A0A2I8A4R1-F1
#
_cell.length_a   1.000
_cell.length_b   1.000
_cell.length_c   1.000
_cell.angle_alpha   90.00
_cell.angle_beta   90.00
_cell.angle_gamma   90.00
#
_symmetry.space_group_name_H-M   'P 1'
#
loop_
_entity.id
_entity.type
_entity.pdbx_description
1 polymer ?
#
loop_
_entity_poly.entity_id
_entity_poly.type
_entity_poly.pdbx_seq_one_letter_code
_entity_poly.pdbx_strand_id
1 'polypeptide(L)'
;MTTIKDLKTQASDLGLSNEYVKNFGKLSAKATWQLAIDSHLATTSSQPVVDEPPSVEPNQPSPALTTPQPTSHQTSEHAQPMLLFLVLVVVITTQLITTVLPIVTYLYTSATNHVKHQREIRRRRSQWYAELRQLMTT
;
A
#
# COMPACT_ATOMS: atom_id res chain seq x y z
N MET A 1 -19.74 -0.87 -12.45
CA MET A 1 -18.72 -1.12 -11.41
C MET A 1 -17.96 0.18 -11.19
N THR A 2 -18.10 0.82 -10.02
CA THR A 2 -17.30 2.01 -9.68
C THR A 2 -15.86 1.58 -9.40
N THR A 3 -14.91 2.18 -10.11
CA THR A 3 -13.48 1.95 -9.92
C THR A 3 -12.92 2.91 -8.88
N ILE A 4 -11.73 2.62 -8.36
CA ILE A 4 -11.05 3.51 -7.41
C ILE A 4 -10.69 4.87 -8.02
N LYS A 5 -10.52 4.93 -9.35
CA LYS A 5 -10.29 6.19 -10.07
C LYS A 5 -11.54 7.07 -10.01
N ASP A 6 -12.71 6.48 -10.22
CA ASP A 6 -13.99 7.20 -10.17
C ASP A 6 -14.25 7.78 -8.76
N LEU A 7 -13.95 7.02 -7.71
CA LEU A 7 -14.09 7.49 -6.32
C LEU A 7 -13.11 8.62 -5.99
N LYS A 8 -11.88 8.55 -6.49
CA LYS A 8 -10.90 9.62 -6.25
C LYS A 8 -11.27 10.91 -6.98
N THR A 9 -11.79 10.80 -8.21
CA THR A 9 -12.33 11.95 -8.95
C THR A 9 -13.51 12.56 -8.20
N GLN A 10 -14.47 11.73 -7.77
CA GLN A 10 -15.63 12.20 -6.99
C GLN A 10 -15.23 12.88 -5.68
N ALA A 11 -14.27 12.32 -4.94
CA ALA A 11 -13.76 12.94 -3.73
C ALA A 11 -13.03 14.26 -4.00
N SER A 12 -12.31 14.37 -5.12
CA SER A 12 -11.68 15.62 -5.55
C SER A 12 -12.71 16.68 -5.92
N ASP A 13 -13.77 16.31 -6.63
CA ASP A 13 -14.88 17.21 -7.00
C ASP A 13 -15.63 17.72 -5.76
N LEU A 14 -15.70 16.90 -4.71
CA LEU A 14 -16.27 17.24 -3.41
C LEU A 14 -15.29 18.00 -2.49
N GLY A 15 -14.05 18.27 -2.94
CA GLY A 15 -13.05 19.00 -2.16
C GLY A 15 -12.42 18.20 -0.99
N LEU A 16 -12.60 16.87 -0.95
CA LEU A 16 -12.00 16.05 0.10
C LEU A 16 -10.49 15.98 -0.08
N SER A 17 -9.76 16.39 0.95
CA SER A 17 -8.31 16.25 0.97
C SER A 17 -7.89 14.79 1.16
N ASN A 18 -6.74 14.42 0.61
CA ASN A 18 -6.14 13.09 0.86
C ASN A 18 -5.88 12.85 2.36
N GLU A 19 -5.73 13.90 3.15
CA GLU A 19 -5.53 13.83 4.60
C GLU A 19 -6.80 13.40 5.33
N TYR A 20 -7.97 13.91 4.90
CA TYR A 20 -9.26 13.50 5.43
C TYR A 20 -9.51 12.00 5.20
N VAL A 21 -9.15 11.49 4.02
CA VAL A 21 -9.33 10.08 3.65
C VAL A 21 -8.39 9.15 4.44
N LYS A 22 -7.20 9.62 4.82
CA LYS A 22 -6.25 8.85 5.66
C LYS A 22 -6.83 8.51 7.04
N ASN A 23 -7.74 9.33 7.57
CA ASN A 23 -8.42 9.07 8.84
C ASN A 23 -9.28 7.79 8.80
N PHE A 24 -9.65 7.32 7.61
CA PHE A 24 -10.44 6.11 7.38
C PHE A 24 -9.59 4.87 7.00
N GLY A 25 -8.26 4.96 7.08
CA GLY A 25 -7.26 4.02 6.53
C GLY A 25 -7.20 2.61 7.14
N LYS A 26 -8.25 2.12 7.80
CA LYS A 26 -8.35 0.74 8.32
C LYS A 26 -8.99 -0.24 7.32
N LEU A 27 -9.49 0.25 6.18
CA LEU A 27 -10.22 -0.53 5.18
C LEU A 27 -9.45 -0.67 3.85
N SER A 28 -9.94 -1.50 2.93
CA SER A 28 -9.40 -1.55 1.57
C SER A 28 -9.52 -0.18 0.90
N ALA A 29 -8.56 0.21 0.06
CA ALA A 29 -8.50 1.57 -0.48
C ALA A 29 -9.84 2.02 -1.12
N LYS A 30 -10.52 1.14 -1.86
CA LYS A 30 -11.85 1.42 -2.42
C LYS A 30 -12.90 1.73 -1.34
N ALA A 31 -12.93 0.93 -0.27
CA ALA A 31 -13.86 1.13 0.84
C ALA A 31 -13.52 2.39 1.65
N THR A 32 -12.24 2.72 1.81
CA THR A 32 -11.79 3.96 2.47
C THR A 32 -12.28 5.20 1.72
N TRP A 33 -12.14 5.24 0.39
CA TRP A 33 -12.62 6.36 -0.42
C TRP A 33 -14.14 6.48 -0.41
N GLN A 34 -14.86 5.36 -0.49
CA GLN A 34 -16.32 5.37 -0.40
C GLN A 34 -16.79 5.89 0.96
N LEU A 35 -16.22 5.37 2.05
CA LEU A 35 -16.59 5.77 3.41
C LEU A 35 -16.33 7.26 3.66
N ALA A 36 -15.23 7.80 3.13
CA ALA A 36 -14.90 9.22 3.26
C ALA A 36 -15.88 10.12 2.49
N ILE A 37 -16.30 9.70 1.30
CA ILE A 37 -17.34 10.40 0.51
C ILE A 37 -18.66 10.37 1.26
N ASP A 38 -19.07 9.20 1.75
CA ASP A 38 -20.32 9.01 2.48
C ASP A 38 -20.34 9.83 3.77
N SER A 39 -19.23 9.88 4.51
CA SER A 39 -19.12 10.69 5.74
C SER A 39 -19.14 12.18 5.46
N HIS A 40 -18.50 12.62 4.37
CA HIS A 40 -18.54 14.03 3.96
C HIS A 40 -19.94 14.43 3.54
N LEU A 41 -20.62 13.63 2.71
CA LEU A 41 -22.00 13.87 2.32
C LEU A 41 -22.96 13.87 3.52
N ALA A 42 -22.76 12.98 4.50
CA ALA A 42 -23.53 12.98 5.75
C ALA A 42 -23.28 14.24 6.60
N THR A 43 -22.03 14.73 6.62
CA THR A 43 -21.65 15.97 7.33
C THR A 43 -22.22 17.20 6.63
N THR A 44 -22.09 17.30 5.30
CA THR A 44 -22.69 18.38 4.49
C THR A 44 -24.22 18.35 4.53
N SER A 45 -24.84 17.18 4.65
CA SER A 45 -26.30 17.04 4.75
C SER A 45 -26.86 17.36 6.15
N SER A 46 -26.01 17.50 7.18
CA SER A 46 -26.44 17.66 8.58
C SER A 46 -26.12 19.03 9.19
N GLN A 47 -25.71 20.01 8.39
CA GLN A 47 -25.36 21.34 8.90
C GLN A 47 -26.44 22.37 8.53
N PRO A 48 -27.22 22.90 9.49
CA PRO A 48 -28.00 24.10 9.25
C PRO A 48 -27.02 25.27 9.11
N VAL A 49 -27.22 26.05 8.06
CA VAL A 49 -26.57 27.33 7.79
C VAL A 49 -26.77 28.25 9.00
N VAL A 50 -25.69 28.61 9.69
CA VAL A 50 -25.63 29.82 10.51
C VAL A 50 -24.48 30.64 9.95
N ASP A 51 -24.84 31.49 8.99
CA ASP A 51 -24.01 32.57 8.49
C ASP A 51 -23.81 33.60 9.62
N GLU A 52 -22.55 33.84 9.98
CA GLU A 52 -22.10 35.13 10.54
C GLU A 52 -21.54 35.95 9.39
N PRO A 53 -21.87 37.25 9.28
CA PRO A 53 -20.80 38.25 9.24
C PRO A 53 -21.25 39.64 9.81
N PRO A 54 -20.42 40.69 9.78
CA PRO A 54 -19.25 40.95 10.63
C PRO A 54 -19.37 42.33 11.34
N SER A 55 -18.71 42.59 12.48
CA SER A 55 -18.51 43.99 12.91
C SER A 55 -17.25 44.21 13.73
N VAL A 56 -16.41 45.04 13.13
CA VAL A 56 -15.20 45.70 13.62
C VAL A 56 -15.53 46.62 14.81
N GLU A 57 -14.72 46.64 15.88
CA GLU A 57 -14.08 47.85 16.46
C GLU A 57 -13.31 47.58 17.77
N PRO A 58 -12.33 48.45 18.13
CA PRO A 58 -11.14 48.11 18.90
C PRO A 58 -11.06 48.84 20.27
N ASN A 59 -9.99 48.55 21.01
CA ASN A 59 -9.44 49.29 22.16
C ASN A 59 -10.11 49.08 23.53
N GLN A 60 -9.39 48.38 24.43
CA GLN A 60 -8.95 48.99 25.70
C GLN A 60 -7.82 48.16 26.36
N PRO A 61 -6.69 48.77 26.77
CA PRO A 61 -5.65 48.11 27.56
C PRO A 61 -5.93 48.28 29.05
N SER A 62 -5.79 47.20 29.84
CA SER A 62 -5.57 47.36 31.29
C SER A 62 -4.77 46.18 31.86
N PRO A 63 -3.80 46.42 32.77
CA PRO A 63 -2.76 45.47 33.14
C PRO A 63 -3.05 44.74 34.46
N ALA A 64 -2.68 43.45 34.57
CA ALA A 64 -2.36 42.83 35.86
C ALA A 64 -1.55 41.53 35.68
N LEU A 65 -0.44 41.46 36.42
CA LEU A 65 0.49 40.36 36.62
C LEU A 65 -0.20 38.99 36.87
N THR A 66 0.41 37.88 36.39
CA THR A 66 1.11 36.85 37.20
C THR A 66 1.43 35.58 36.37
N THR A 67 2.73 35.25 36.30
CA THR A 67 3.43 34.00 35.86
C THR A 67 2.79 32.72 36.45
N PRO A 68 2.74 31.53 35.79
CA PRO A 68 3.93 30.76 35.40
C PRO A 68 3.92 29.98 34.06
N GLN A 69 5.14 29.85 33.54
CA GLN A 69 5.67 29.03 32.43
C GLN A 69 5.23 27.53 32.51
N PRO A 70 5.08 26.80 31.38
CA PRO A 70 6.23 26.25 30.66
C PRO A 70 6.21 26.47 29.14
N THR A 71 7.35 26.95 28.63
CA THR A 71 7.77 26.79 27.25
C THR A 71 7.91 25.30 26.96
N SER A 72 6.86 24.70 26.40
CA SER A 72 6.93 23.36 25.82
C SER A 72 7.85 23.41 24.61
N HIS A 73 9.02 22.80 24.76
CA HIS A 73 9.87 22.38 23.66
C HIS A 73 9.06 21.46 22.73
N GLN A 74 8.50 21.99 21.64
CA GLN A 74 7.82 21.21 20.61
C GLN A 74 8.69 21.16 19.37
N THR A 75 9.77 20.38 19.44
CA THR A 75 10.52 19.96 18.26
C THR A 75 11.02 18.54 18.50
N SER A 76 10.70 17.65 17.57
CA SER A 76 11.22 16.28 17.46
C SER A 76 10.49 15.14 18.20
N GLU A 77 9.21 14.93 17.90
CA GLU A 77 8.62 13.57 18.00
C GLU A 77 8.41 12.88 16.64
N HIS A 78 8.59 13.60 15.52
CA HIS A 78 8.27 13.06 14.19
C HIS A 78 9.33 12.09 13.61
N ALA A 79 10.54 12.04 14.17
CA ALA A 79 11.62 11.19 13.65
C ALA A 79 11.52 9.71 14.09
N GLN A 80 10.94 9.45 15.27
CA GLN A 80 10.85 8.10 15.83
C GLN A 80 9.90 7.15 15.05
N PRO A 81 8.68 7.55 14.63
CA PRO A 81 7.81 6.65 13.86
C PRO A 81 8.36 6.35 12.46
N MET A 82 9.11 7.28 11.85
CA MET A 82 9.73 7.08 10.54
C MET A 82 10.83 6.02 10.57
N LEU A 83 11.67 6.02 11.62
CA LEU A 83 12.71 5.01 11.79
C LEU A 83 12.12 3.61 11.99
N LEU A 84 11.09 3.47 12.83
CA LEU A 84 10.41 2.19 13.03
C LEU A 84 9.73 1.69 11.76
N PHE A 85 9.13 2.60 10.98
CA PHE A 85 8.54 2.27 9.69
C PHE A 85 9.60 1.80 8.68
N LEU A 86 10.74 2.48 8.59
CA LEU A 86 11.85 2.07 7.74
C LEU A 86 12.39 0.69 8.15
N VAL A 87 12.59 0.45 9.44
CA VAL A 87 13.03 -0.86 9.95
C VAL A 87 12.00 -1.94 9.60
N LEU A 88 10.71 -1.66 9.78
CA LEU A 88 9.64 -2.60 9.42
C LEU A 88 9.66 -2.92 7.91
N VAL A 89 9.82 -1.91 7.05
CA VAL A 89 9.92 -2.11 5.59
C VAL A 89 11.15 -2.93 5.25
N VAL A 90 12.31 -2.67 5.87
CA VAL A 90 13.52 -3.46 5.67
C VAL A 90 13.33 -4.91 6.12
N VAL A 91 12.68 -5.14 7.27
CA VAL A 91 12.39 -6.49 7.76
C VAL A 91 11.43 -7.22 6.81
N ILE A 92 10.34 -6.59 6.39
CA ILE A 92 9.37 -7.18 5.47
C ILE A 92 10.02 -7.51 4.12
N THR A 93 10.78 -6.57 3.55
CA THR A 93 11.47 -6.79 2.27
C THR A 93 12.51 -7.89 2.37
N THR A 94 13.29 -7.93 3.47
CA THR A 94 14.24 -9.00 3.71
C THR A 94 13.56 -10.36 3.83
N GLN A 95 12.43 -10.43 4.57
CA GLN A 95 11.67 -11.67 4.71
C GLN A 95 11.00 -12.10 3.40
N LEU A 96 10.55 -11.15 2.57
CA LEU A 96 10.02 -11.44 1.25
C LEU A 96 11.12 -12.00 0.34
N ILE A 97 12.31 -11.40 0.35
CA ILE A 97 13.47 -11.87 -0.41
C ILE A 97 13.85 -13.28 0.02
N THR A 98 14.03 -13.52 1.33
CA THR A 98 14.46 -14.85 1.83
C THR A 98 13.43 -15.95 1.59
N THR A 99 12.13 -15.63 1.55
CA THR A 99 11.07 -16.61 1.29
C THR A 99 10.82 -16.83 -0.19
N VAL A 100 10.84 -15.78 -1.02
CA VAL A 100 10.49 -15.88 -2.44
C VAL A 100 11.65 -16.40 -3.29
N LEU A 101 12.89 -15.99 -3.04
CA LEU A 101 14.04 -16.46 -3.81
C LEU A 101 14.21 -17.99 -3.85
N PRO A 102 14.12 -18.74 -2.73
CA PRO A 102 14.28 -20.19 -2.78
C PRO A 102 13.15 -20.86 -3.57
N ILE A 103 11.92 -20.32 -3.51
CA ILE A 103 10.77 -20.84 -4.28
C ILE A 103 11.01 -20.64 -5.78
N VAL A 104 11.41 -19.45 -6.20
CA VAL A 104 11.71 -19.16 -7.60
C VAL A 104 12.86 -20.03 -8.11
N THR A 105 13.91 -20.17 -7.32
CA THR A 105 15.06 -21.01 -7.65
C THR A 105 14.65 -22.48 -7.76
N TYR A 106 13.80 -22.96 -6.85
CA TYR A 106 13.25 -24.31 -6.89
C TYR A 106 12.40 -24.55 -8.16
N LEU A 107 11.52 -23.62 -8.51
CA LEU A 107 10.69 -23.73 -9.72
C LEU A 107 11.55 -23.75 -10.99
N TYR A 108 12.55 -22.88 -11.08
CA TYR A 108 13.46 -22.81 -12.22
C TYR A 108 14.30 -24.09 -12.37
N THR A 109 14.86 -24.58 -11.27
CA THR A 109 15.64 -25.83 -11.26
C THR A 109 14.76 -27.05 -11.56
N SER A 110 13.54 -27.09 -11.03
CA SER A 110 12.57 -28.15 -11.32
C SER A 110 12.20 -28.20 -12.81
N ALA A 111 11.87 -27.05 -13.41
CA ALA A 111 11.53 -26.97 -14.83
C ALA A 111 12.70 -27.40 -15.73
N THR A 112 13.91 -26.94 -15.44
CA THR A 112 15.10 -27.31 -16.23
C THR A 112 15.45 -28.79 -16.08
N ASN A 113 15.31 -29.37 -14.89
CA ASN A 113 15.52 -30.79 -14.65
C ASN A 113 14.47 -31.65 -15.37
N HIS A 114 13.20 -31.22 -15.39
CA HIS A 114 12.15 -31.91 -16.12
C HIS A 114 12.44 -31.97 -17.63
N VAL A 115 12.87 -30.86 -18.23
CA VAL A 115 13.23 -30.82 -19.65
C VAL A 115 14.44 -31.70 -19.95
N LYS A 116 15.47 -31.69 -19.08
CA LYS A 116 16.64 -32.57 -19.23
C LYS A 116 16.24 -34.04 -19.18
N HIS A 117 15.39 -34.42 -18.23
CA HIS A 117 14.92 -35.80 -18.08
C HIS A 117 14.14 -36.26 -19.33
N GLN A 118 13.26 -35.41 -19.87
CA GLN A 118 12.53 -35.72 -21.11
C GLN A 118 13.45 -35.91 -22.32
N ARG A 119 14.50 -35.09 -22.46
CA ARG A 119 15.48 -35.24 -23.54
C ARG A 119 16.25 -36.55 -23.43
N GLU A 120 16.64 -36.94 -22.23
CA GLU A 120 17.36 -38.19 -21.98
C GLU A 120 16.50 -39.41 -22.33
N ILE A 121 15.22 -39.42 -21.93
CA ILE A 121 14.28 -40.49 -22.30
C ILE A 121 14.16 -40.61 -23.83
N ARG A 122 14.02 -39.48 -24.54
CA ARG A 122 13.93 -39.48 -26.01
C ARG A 122 15.21 -40.00 -26.66
N ARG A 123 16.39 -39.63 -26.15
CA ARG A 123 17.68 -40.13 -26.64
C ARG A 123 17.78 -41.64 -26.51
N ARG A 124 17.48 -42.18 -25.32
CA ARG A 124 17.50 -43.63 -25.07
C ARG A 124 16.54 -44.39 -25.98
N ARG A 125 15.32 -43.87 -26.15
CA ARG A 125 14.36 -44.47 -27.09
C ARG A 125 14.88 -44.46 -28.53
N SER A 126 15.46 -43.34 -28.97
CA SER A 126 16.03 -43.24 -30.32
C SER A 126 17.18 -44.22 -30.53
N GLN A 127 18.05 -44.40 -29.54
CA GLN A 127 19.14 -45.39 -29.59
C GLN A 127 18.57 -46.81 -29.66
N TRP A 128 17.61 -47.13 -28.81
CA TRP A 128 16.94 -48.44 -28.80
C TRP A 128 16.29 -48.77 -30.15
N TYR A 129 15.59 -47.81 -30.78
CA TYR A 129 15.03 -48.01 -32.11
C TYR A 129 16.10 -48.18 -33.20
N ALA A 130 17.23 -47.48 -33.08
CA ALA A 130 18.34 -47.61 -34.02
C ALA A 130 18.99 -48.99 -33.93
N GLU A 131 19.24 -49.50 -32.72
CA GLU A 131 19.76 -50.85 -32.47
C GLU A 131 18.79 -51.93 -32.98
N LEU A 132 17.50 -51.80 -32.69
CA LEU A 132 16.47 -52.70 -33.20
C LEU A 132 16.43 -52.74 -34.72
N ARG A 133 16.55 -51.58 -35.37
CA ARG A 133 16.56 -51.49 -36.82
C ARG A 133 17.80 -52.17 -37.39
N GLN A 134 18.97 -51.97 -36.78
CA GLN A 134 20.20 -52.65 -37.20
C GLN A 134 20.04 -54.18 -37.14
N LEU A 135 19.52 -54.71 -36.04
CA LEU A 135 19.27 -56.14 -35.85
C LEU A 135 18.30 -56.73 -36.89
N MET A 136 17.30 -55.96 -37.35
CA MET A 136 16.37 -56.43 -38.40
C MET A 136 16.95 -56.35 -39.81
N THR A 137 17.98 -55.53 -40.02
CA THR A 137 18.60 -55.32 -41.34
C THR A 137 19.84 -56.18 -41.59
N THR A 138 20.41 -56.78 -40.54
CA THR A 138 21.47 -57.79 -40.60
C THR A 138 20.89 -59.18 -40.71
#